data_AF-A0A8J4PN06-F1
#
_entry.id   AF-A0A8J4PN06-F1
#
_cell.length_a   1.000
_cell.length_b   1.000
_cell.length_c   1.000
_cell.angle_alpha   90.00
_cell.angle_beta   90.00
_cell.angle_gamma   90.00
#
_symmetry.space_group_name_H-M   'P 1'
#
loop_
_entity.id
_entity.type
_entity.pdbx_description
1 polymer ?
#
loop_
_entity_poly.entity_id
_entity_poly.type
_entity_poly.pdbx_seq_one_letter_code
_entity_poly.pdbx_strand_id
1 'polypeptide(L)'
;GRFIKRGIVDGRVRQISNTPLNTEFKSTSSKSQTHIGISVPHYSSMVQLDPDFSVLVDHKAADIDSPNSVCAAKGKSKLTGAQIAGIVIGCVAFATIAIVSVVYYLSQKRKRSFFIKKLNNKL
;
A
#
# COMPACT_ATOMS: atom_id res chain seq x y z
N GLY A 1 22.23 -17.58 9.14
CA GLY A 1 22.05 -17.03 10.48
C GLY A 1 22.55 -18.06 11.45
N ARG A 2 23.61 -17.73 12.16
CA ARG A 2 24.25 -18.60 13.14
C ARG A 2 24.40 -17.83 14.44
N PHE A 3 24.05 -18.47 15.56
CA PHE A 3 24.28 -17.85 16.87
C PHE A 3 25.78 -17.76 17.18
N ILE A 4 26.16 -16.70 17.90
CA ILE A 4 27.55 -16.41 18.25
C ILE A 4 28.04 -17.45 19.26
N LYS A 5 28.91 -18.36 18.85
CA LYS A 5 29.48 -19.39 19.75
C LYS A 5 30.82 -18.98 20.37
N ARG A 6 31.45 -17.94 19.83
CA ARG A 6 32.78 -17.46 20.23
C ARG A 6 32.86 -15.94 20.10
N GLY A 7 33.63 -15.33 20.98
CA GLY A 7 33.91 -13.89 20.96
C GLY A 7 35.34 -13.64 21.40
N ILE A 8 35.83 -12.43 21.16
CA ILE A 8 37.10 -11.97 21.71
C ILE A 8 36.79 -11.27 23.02
N VAL A 9 37.28 -11.81 24.13
CA VAL A 9 37.12 -11.28 25.47
C VAL A 9 38.51 -10.96 26.01
N ASP A 10 38.77 -9.68 26.27
CA ASP A 10 40.08 -9.17 26.71
C ASP A 10 41.25 -9.69 25.84
N GLY A 11 41.06 -9.67 24.52
CA GLY A 11 42.05 -10.11 23.54
C GLY A 11 42.19 -11.63 23.37
N ARG A 12 41.38 -12.44 24.05
CA ARG A 12 41.39 -13.91 23.92
C ARG A 12 40.10 -14.45 23.36
N VAL A 13 40.18 -15.48 22.52
CA VAL A 13 39.00 -16.19 22.03
C VAL A 13 38.37 -16.98 23.19
N ARG A 14 37.12 -16.65 23.51
CA ARG A 14 36.33 -17.33 24.54
C ARG A 14 35.04 -17.88 23.95
N GLN A 15 34.53 -18.93 24.58
CA GLN A 15 33.23 -19.51 24.24
C GLN A 15 32.11 -18.62 24.80
N ILE A 16 31.05 -18.46 24.01
CA ILE A 16 29.85 -17.67 24.32
C ILE A 16 28.65 -18.61 24.29
N SER A 17 27.74 -18.46 25.25
CA SER A 17 26.50 -19.24 25.32
C SER A 17 25.31 -18.40 24.88
N ASN A 18 24.33 -19.04 24.23
CA ASN A 18 23.10 -18.39 23.82
C ASN A 18 21.92 -19.14 24.39
N THR A 19 20.96 -18.42 24.95
CA THR A 19 19.76 -19.00 25.54
C THR A 19 18.54 -18.31 24.95
N PRO A 20 17.59 -19.06 24.33
CA PRO A 20 16.33 -18.46 23.91
C PRO A 20 15.60 -17.93 25.14
N LEU A 21 15.24 -16.65 25.12
CA LEU A 21 14.44 -16.05 26.17
C LEU A 21 12.98 -16.31 25.82
N ASN A 22 12.30 -17.07 26.68
CA ASN A 22 10.90 -17.40 26.48
C ASN A 22 10.05 -16.21 26.93
N THR A 23 9.87 -15.25 26.04
CA THR A 23 8.85 -14.22 26.20
C THR A 23 7.69 -14.59 25.28
N GLU A 24 6.47 -14.48 25.78
CA GLU A 24 5.28 -14.70 24.95
C GLU A 24 5.21 -13.62 23.87
N PHE A 25 5.74 -13.93 22.68
CA PHE A 25 5.56 -13.08 21.51
C PHE A 25 4.34 -13.53 20.74
N LYS A 26 3.43 -12.58 20.51
CA LYS A 26 2.42 -12.73 19.47
C LYS A 26 3.12 -12.58 18.11
N SER A 27 3.67 -13.68 17.61
CA SER A 27 4.08 -13.78 16.21
C SER A 27 2.85 -13.57 15.35
N THR A 28 2.89 -12.56 14.48
CA THR A 28 1.87 -12.40 13.43
C THR A 28 2.37 -13.06 12.16
N SER A 29 1.49 -13.26 11.21
CA SER A 29 1.81 -13.81 9.90
C SER A 29 2.85 -13.00 9.11
N SER A 30 3.07 -11.75 9.49
CA SER A 30 4.03 -10.81 8.87
C SER A 30 5.19 -10.41 9.78
N LYS A 31 5.21 -10.86 11.04
CA LYS A 31 6.27 -10.52 12.01
C LYS A 31 6.61 -11.72 12.87
N SER A 32 7.82 -12.24 12.67
CA SER A 32 8.45 -13.21 13.56
C SER A 32 9.53 -12.51 14.39
N GLN A 33 9.47 -12.68 15.71
CA GLN A 33 10.44 -12.09 16.63
C GLN A 33 10.88 -13.16 17.63
N THR A 34 12.16 -13.18 17.95
CA THR A 34 12.75 -14.07 18.95
C THR A 34 13.80 -13.31 19.74
N HIS A 35 13.78 -13.46 21.06
CA HIS A 35 14.82 -12.89 21.92
C HIS A 35 15.81 -13.98 22.31
N ILE A 36 17.09 -13.67 22.16
CA ILE A 36 18.19 -14.57 22.48
C ILE A 36 19.08 -13.84 23.48
N GLY A 37 19.22 -14.40 24.67
CA GLY A 37 20.17 -13.95 25.67
C GLY A 37 21.56 -14.45 25.30
N ILE A 38 22.55 -13.56 25.25
CA ILE A 38 23.94 -13.89 24.98
C ILE A 38 24.69 -13.81 26.31
N SER A 39 25.18 -14.95 26.80
CA SER A 39 25.95 -15.04 28.03
C SER A 39 27.44 -15.04 27.70
N VAL A 40 28.10 -13.96 28.11
CA VAL A 40 29.55 -13.75 27.98
C VAL A 40 30.20 -14.05 29.33
N PRO A 41 31.32 -14.79 29.38
CA PRO A 41 32.08 -14.94 30.62
C PRO A 41 32.61 -13.58 31.12
N HIS A 42 33.01 -13.53 32.39
CA HIS A 42 33.55 -12.31 33.00
C HIS A 42 34.65 -11.68 32.12
N TYR A 43 34.56 -10.37 31.92
CA TYR A 43 35.49 -9.56 31.16
C TYR A 43 35.90 -8.33 31.97
N SER A 44 37.09 -7.79 31.69
CA SER A 44 37.64 -6.65 32.43
C SER A 44 37.61 -5.37 31.61
N SER A 45 37.84 -5.48 30.30
CA SER A 45 38.08 -4.32 29.43
C SER A 45 37.25 -4.35 28.15
N MET A 46 37.11 -5.51 27.49
CA MET A 46 36.55 -5.57 26.14
C MET A 46 35.89 -6.90 25.84
N VAL A 47 34.76 -6.82 25.15
CA VAL A 47 34.11 -7.95 24.50
C VAL A 47 33.78 -7.57 23.06
N GLN A 48 34.24 -8.35 22.09
CA GLN A 48 33.92 -8.19 20.67
C GLN A 48 33.20 -9.44 20.15
N LEU A 49 32.02 -9.23 19.59
CA LEU A 49 31.12 -10.26 19.07
C LEU A 49 30.72 -9.88 17.64
N ASP A 50 30.75 -10.85 16.72
CA ASP A 50 30.38 -10.66 15.32
C ASP A 50 29.27 -11.66 14.93
N PRO A 51 27.99 -11.25 14.98
CA PRO A 51 26.88 -12.10 14.57
C PRO A 51 26.77 -12.21 13.06
N ASP A 52 26.63 -13.45 12.56
CA ASP A 52 26.23 -13.71 11.18
C ASP A 52 24.71 -13.85 11.07
N PHE A 53 24.06 -12.88 10.43
CA PHE A 53 22.61 -12.83 10.21
C PHE A 53 22.13 -13.39 8.86
N SER A 54 22.89 -14.29 8.22
CA SER A 54 22.56 -14.86 6.89
C SER A 54 21.21 -15.63 6.77
N VAL A 55 20.32 -15.63 7.77
CA VAL A 55 19.00 -16.33 7.75
C VAL A 55 17.83 -15.38 8.06
N LEU A 56 18.07 -14.10 8.34
CA LEU A 56 17.00 -13.18 8.75
C LEU A 56 16.36 -12.39 7.60
N VAL A 57 16.68 -12.70 6.35
CA VAL A 57 16.08 -12.03 5.18
C VAL A 57 15.33 -13.08 4.37
N ASP A 58 13.99 -13.01 4.38
CA ASP A 58 13.19 -13.74 3.41
C ASP A 58 13.44 -13.08 2.04
N HIS A 59 14.04 -13.83 1.11
CA HIS A 59 14.32 -13.37 -0.24
C HIS A 59 13.08 -13.41 -1.14
N LYS A 60 11.95 -13.93 -0.65
CA LYS A 60 10.72 -13.94 -1.43
C LYS A 60 10.18 -12.53 -1.53
N ALA A 61 10.00 -12.08 -2.77
CA ALA A 61 9.31 -10.84 -3.05
C ALA A 61 7.91 -10.88 -2.44
N ALA A 62 7.48 -9.76 -1.88
CA ALA A 62 6.17 -9.60 -1.30
C ALA A 62 5.09 -9.89 -2.36
N ASP A 63 4.37 -10.99 -2.20
CA ASP A 63 3.30 -11.39 -3.11
C ASP A 63 2.03 -10.56 -2.81
N ILE A 64 1.47 -9.95 -3.85
CA ILE A 64 0.24 -9.14 -3.79
C ILE A 64 -0.97 -10.01 -3.43
N ASP A 65 -0.95 -11.29 -3.81
CA ASP A 65 -2.07 -12.21 -3.61
C ASP A 65 -1.99 -12.95 -2.27
N SER A 66 -0.88 -12.77 -1.53
CA SER A 66 -0.73 -13.39 -0.21
C SER A 66 -1.41 -12.52 0.88
N PRO A 67 -2.33 -13.09 1.68
CA PRO A 67 -3.15 -12.34 2.63
C PRO A 67 -2.36 -11.69 3.78
N ASN A 68 -1.10 -12.06 3.93
CA ASN A 68 -0.21 -11.62 5.01
C ASN A 68 0.94 -10.74 4.54
N SER A 69 0.95 -10.35 3.25
CA SER A 69 1.97 -9.46 2.70
C SER A 69 1.73 -8.03 3.14
N VAL A 70 2.66 -7.51 3.95
CA VAL A 70 2.67 -6.12 4.43
C VAL A 70 3.37 -5.16 3.46
N CYS A 71 4.17 -5.69 2.54
CA CYS A 71 4.92 -4.91 1.54
C CYS A 71 4.34 -5.02 0.13
N ALA A 72 3.21 -5.71 -0.05
CA ALA A 72 2.44 -5.61 -1.28
C ALA A 72 1.99 -4.15 -1.43
N ALA A 73 2.72 -3.39 -2.24
CA ALA A 73 2.20 -2.16 -2.78
C ALA A 73 0.91 -2.54 -3.49
N LYS A 74 -0.24 -2.32 -2.85
CA LYS A 74 -1.56 -2.47 -3.48
C LYS A 74 -1.45 -1.74 -4.79
N GLY A 75 -1.34 -2.50 -5.88
CA GLY A 75 -1.08 -1.97 -7.21
C GLY A 75 -2.07 -0.84 -7.43
N LYS A 76 -1.54 0.37 -7.62
CA LYS A 76 -2.25 1.65 -7.81
C LYS A 76 -3.73 1.41 -8.05
N SER A 77 -4.60 1.66 -7.04
CA SER A 77 -6.04 1.37 -7.11
C SER A 77 -6.59 1.76 -8.48
N LYS A 78 -6.73 0.78 -9.37
CA LYS A 78 -7.39 0.96 -10.65
C LYS A 78 -8.88 0.90 -10.34
N LEU A 79 -9.64 1.81 -10.94
CA LEU A 79 -11.09 1.73 -10.90
C LEU A 79 -11.52 0.34 -11.38
N THR A 80 -12.47 -0.27 -10.66
CA THR A 80 -13.02 -1.57 -11.07
C THR A 80 -13.72 -1.44 -12.42
N GLY A 81 -13.81 -2.54 -13.17
CA GLY A 81 -14.55 -2.54 -14.44
C GLY A 81 -15.98 -2.02 -14.30
N ALA A 82 -16.64 -2.33 -13.18
CA ALA A 82 -17.98 -1.83 -12.85
C ALA A 82 -18.00 -0.31 -12.62
N GLN A 83 -16.99 0.25 -11.94
CA GLN A 83 -16.88 1.70 -11.75
C GLN A 83 -16.67 2.43 -13.07
N ILE A 84 -15.81 1.89 -13.95
CA ILE A 84 -15.57 2.46 -15.28
C ILE A 84 -16.86 2.43 -16.11
N ALA A 85 -17.59 1.30 -16.12
CA ALA A 85 -18.86 1.18 -16.81
C ALA A 85 -19.89 2.19 -16.32
N GLY A 86 -20.01 2.38 -15.00
CA GLY A 86 -20.91 3.37 -14.39
C GLY A 86 -20.60 4.80 -14.83
N ILE A 87 -19.32 5.19 -14.85
CA ILE A 87 -18.89 6.54 -15.29
C ILE A 87 -19.26 6.76 -16.76
N VAL A 88 -18.98 5.79 -17.63
CA VAL A 88 -19.26 5.91 -19.07
C VAL A 88 -20.75 6.08 -19.34
N ILE A 89 -21.59 5.24 -18.73
CA ILE A 89 -23.05 5.30 -18.92
C ILE A 89 -23.61 6.62 -18.35
N GLY A 90 -23.12 7.05 -17.18
CA GLY A 90 -23.52 8.31 -16.56
C GLY A 90 -23.21 9.53 -17.42
N CYS A 91 -22.00 9.61 -17.99
CA CYS A 91 -21.59 10.71 -18.87
C CYS A 91 -22.43 10.77 -20.15
N VAL A 92 -22.69 9.62 -20.78
CA VAL A 92 -23.48 9.57 -22.03
C VAL A 92 -24.94 9.98 -21.78
N ALA A 93 -25.55 9.48 -20.70
CA ALA A 93 -26.92 9.84 -20.34
C ALA A 93 -27.04 11.34 -19.98
N PHE A 94 -26.08 11.88 -19.23
CA PHE A 94 -26.09 13.30 -18.88
C PHE A 94 -25.89 14.21 -20.09
N ALA A 95 -24.93 13.87 -20.97
CA ALA A 95 -24.65 14.65 -22.18
C ALA A 95 -25.86 14.70 -23.13
N THR A 96 -26.56 13.59 -23.32
CA THR A 96 -27.75 13.55 -24.18
C THR A 96 -28.88 14.43 -23.65
N ILE A 97 -29.17 14.37 -22.34
CA ILE A 97 -30.19 15.21 -21.70
C ILE A 97 -29.81 16.70 -21.80
N ALA A 98 -28.54 17.03 -21.54
CA ALA A 98 -28.06 18.41 -21.63
C ALA A 98 -28.21 18.96 -23.07
N ILE A 99 -27.82 18.20 -24.09
CA ILE A 99 -27.93 18.61 -25.50
C ILE A 99 -29.39 18.84 -25.88
N VAL A 100 -30.29 17.91 -25.56
CA VAL A 100 -31.73 18.05 -25.89
C VAL A 100 -32.32 19.29 -25.21
N SER A 101 -31.98 19.51 -23.95
CA SER A 101 -32.46 20.68 -23.18
C SER A 101 -32.01 21.99 -23.80
N VAL A 102 -30.73 22.09 -24.19
CA VAL A 102 -30.15 23.28 -24.83
C VAL A 102 -30.79 23.53 -26.20
N VAL A 103 -30.90 22.50 -27.03
CA VAL A 103 -31.52 22.60 -28.36
C VAL A 103 -32.97 23.04 -28.26
N TYR A 104 -33.75 22.44 -27.34
CA TYR A 104 -35.14 22.82 -27.11
C TYR A 104 -35.26 24.29 -26.72
N TYR A 105 -34.47 24.75 -25.74
CA TYR A 105 -34.46 26.13 -25.28
C TYR A 105 -34.15 27.13 -26.42
N LEU A 106 -33.11 26.85 -27.21
CA LEU A 106 -32.72 27.70 -28.34
C LEU A 106 -33.78 27.73 -29.45
N SER A 107 -34.40 26.58 -29.75
CA SER A 107 -35.45 26.49 -30.76
C SER A 107 -36.70 27.31 -30.37
N GLN A 108 -37.09 27.25 -29.10
CA GLN A 108 -38.24 28.00 -28.59
C GLN A 108 -37.97 29.50 -28.58
N LYS A 109 -36.75 29.91 -28.21
CA LYS A 109 -36.32 31.32 -28.26
C LYS A 109 -36.35 31.87 -29.69
N ARG A 110 -35.88 31.09 -30.68
CA ARG A 110 -35.95 31.46 -32.10
C ARG A 110 -37.39 31.59 -32.60
N LYS A 111 -38.26 30.61 -32.31
CA LYS A 111 -39.69 30.66 -32.67
C LYS A 111 -40.39 31.89 -32.08
N ARG A 112 -40.14 32.19 -30.81
CA ARG A 112 -40.70 33.36 -30.12
C ARG A 112 -40.21 34.67 -30.75
N SER A 113 -38.92 34.80 -31.05
CA SER A 113 -38.38 35.98 -31.73
C SER A 113 -38.96 36.16 -33.14
N PHE A 114 -39.10 35.08 -33.91
CA PHE A 114 -39.73 35.11 -35.24
C PHE A 114 -41.20 35.56 -35.16
N PHE A 115 -41.96 35.03 -34.20
CA PHE A 115 -43.36 35.41 -33.99
C PHE A 115 -43.52 36.88 -33.61
N ILE A 116 -42.70 37.39 -32.69
CA ILE A 116 -42.71 38.81 -32.31
C ILE A 116 -42.33 39.72 -33.48
N LYS A 117 -41.32 39.36 -34.29
CA LYS A 117 -40.97 40.09 -35.51
C LYS A 117 -42.14 40.15 -36.49
N LYS A 118 -42.88 39.05 -36.64
CA LYS A 118 -44.06 38.98 -37.53
C LYS A 118 -45.22 39.85 -37.04
N LEU A 119 -45.40 39.98 -35.72
CA LEU A 119 -46.41 40.87 -35.13
C LEU A 119 -46.05 42.35 -35.30
N ASN A 120 -44.80 42.74 -35.05
CA ASN A 120 -44.36 44.13 -35.22
C ASN A 120 -44.39 44.60 -36.68
N ASN A 121 -44.29 43.70 -37.65
CA ASN A 121 -44.36 44.04 -39.08
C ASN A 121 -45.81 44.15 -39.61
N LYS A 122 -46.82 44.00 -38.73
CA LYS A 122 -48.25 44.07 -39.06
C LYS A 122 -49.00 45.16 -38.29
N LEU A 123 -48.32 45.89 -37.42
CA LEU A 123 -48.77 47.13 -36.76
C LEU A 123 -48.13 48.31 -37.49
#